data_AF-A0A924UUY4-F1
#
_entry.id   AF-A0A924UUY4-F1
#
_cell.length_a   1.000
_cell.length_b   1.000
_cell.length_c   1.000
_cell.angle_alpha   90.00
_cell.angle_beta   90.00
_cell.angle_gamma   90.00
#
_symmetry.space_group_name_H-M   'P 1'
#
loop_
_entity.id
_entity.type
_entity.pdbx_description
1 polymer ?
#
loop_
_entity_poly.entity_id
_entity_poly.type
_entity_poly.pdbx_seq_one_letter_code
_entity_poly.pdbx_strand_id
1 'polypeptide(L)'
;MNSILSNIIITVNDTLYVKNPETSPLGKKIIEHSILLIDQIGFESFTFKKLGECIGSNESSIYRYFESKHKLMLYLSSWYW
;
A
#
# COMPACT_ATOMS: atom_id res chain seq x y z
N MET A 1 26.36 -1.66 21.31
CA MET A 1 25.59 -2.81 20.78
C MET A 1 24.17 -2.41 20.33
N ASN A 2 23.92 -1.16 19.93
CA ASN A 2 22.57 -0.62 19.63
C ASN A 2 22.40 -0.13 18.17
N SER A 3 23.33 -0.39 17.26
CA SER A 3 23.28 0.14 15.88
C SER A 3 23.06 -0.93 14.80
N ILE A 4 22.93 -2.21 15.19
CA ILE A 4 22.83 -3.31 14.22
C ILE A 4 21.36 -3.53 13.81
N LEU A 5 20.40 -3.19 14.69
CA LEU A 5 18.97 -3.34 14.43
C LEU A 5 18.32 -2.11 13.78
N SER A 6 19.02 -0.98 13.65
CA SER A 6 18.44 0.28 13.18
C SER A 6 18.10 0.32 11.69
N ASN A 7 18.47 -0.70 10.91
CA ASN A 7 18.23 -0.76 9.47
C ASN A 7 17.71 -2.15 9.03
N ILE A 8 16.71 -2.70 9.70
CA ILE A 8 15.95 -3.81 9.10
C ILE A 8 15.06 -3.20 8.02
N ILE A 9 15.57 -3.19 6.79
CA ILE A 9 14.78 -2.89 5.60
C ILE A 9 14.05 -4.18 5.27
N ILE A 10 12.74 -4.20 5.51
CA ILE A 10 11.89 -5.26 4.98
C ILE A 10 11.82 -5.04 3.47
N THR A 11 12.64 -5.80 2.74
CA THR A 11 12.69 -5.72 1.29
C THR A 11 11.49 -6.47 0.74
N VAL A 12 10.43 -5.72 0.44
CA VAL A 12 9.26 -6.26 -0.26
C VAL A 12 9.64 -6.53 -1.72
N ASN A 13 9.19 -7.67 -2.25
CA ASN A 13 9.44 -8.07 -3.64
C ASN A 13 8.94 -6.97 -4.60
N ASP A 14 9.82 -6.51 -5.48
CA ASP A 14 9.57 -5.40 -6.41
C ASP A 14 8.48 -5.70 -7.44
N THR A 15 8.20 -6.98 -7.72
CA THR A 15 7.08 -7.39 -8.58
C THR A 15 5.70 -7.11 -7.99
N LEU A 16 5.62 -6.70 -6.72
CA LEU A 16 4.34 -6.39 -6.06
C LEU A 16 3.83 -4.97 -6.35
N TYR A 17 4.66 -4.10 -6.93
CA TYR A 17 4.28 -2.73 -7.28
C TYR A 17 4.84 -2.32 -8.65
N VAL A 18 4.16 -1.38 -9.31
CA VAL A 18 4.64 -0.75 -10.55
C VAL A 18 5.62 0.38 -10.24
N LYS A 19 5.27 1.18 -9.23
CA LYS A 19 6.11 2.25 -8.67
C LYS A 19 6.20 2.03 -7.17
N ASN A 20 7.40 2.15 -6.61
CA ASN A 20 7.59 1.98 -5.18
C ASN A 20 6.74 3.00 -4.39
N PRO A 21 5.73 2.56 -3.62
CA PRO A 21 4.81 3.44 -2.91
C PRO A 21 5.49 4.24 -1.79
N GLU A 22 6.60 3.78 -1.22
CA GLU A 22 7.36 4.48 -0.17
C GLU A 22 8.09 5.74 -0.68
N THR A 23 8.21 5.90 -2.00
CA THR A 23 8.98 7.01 -2.61
C THR A 23 8.18 8.30 -2.80
N SER A 24 6.90 8.31 -2.44
CA SER A 24 6.05 9.49 -2.69
C SER A 24 4.96 9.69 -1.62
N PRO A 25 4.52 10.94 -1.39
CA PRO A 25 3.42 11.20 -0.45
C PRO A 25 2.12 10.47 -0.81
N LEU A 26 1.81 10.37 -2.11
CA LEU A 26 0.62 9.65 -2.56
C LEU A 26 0.73 8.14 -2.32
N GLY A 27 1.86 7.52 -2.65
CA GLY A 27 2.07 6.09 -2.42
C GLY A 27 1.97 5.72 -0.93
N LYS A 28 2.53 6.56 -0.05
CA LYS A 28 2.38 6.41 1.41
C LYS A 28 0.93 6.50 1.86
N LYS A 29 0.18 7.49 1.35
CA LYS A 29 -1.27 7.59 1.59
C LYS A 29 -2.04 6.37 1.10
N ILE A 30 -1.68 5.82 -0.06
CA ILE A 30 -2.31 4.60 -0.60
C ILE A 30 -2.14 3.45 0.39
N ILE A 31 -0.94 3.23 0.95
CA ILE A 31 -0.70 2.16 1.93
C ILE A 31 -1.53 2.38 3.19
N GLU A 32 -1.35 3.53 3.84
CA GLU A 32 -1.97 3.86 5.12
C GLU A 32 -3.50 3.79 5.05
N HIS A 33 -4.10 4.49 4.08
CA HIS A 33 -5.56 4.54 3.97
C HIS A 33 -6.16 3.26 3.40
N SER A 34 -5.38 2.38 2.74
CA SER A 34 -5.87 1.04 2.41
C SER A 34 -6.12 0.23 3.66
N ILE A 35 -5.19 0.23 4.62
CA ILE A 35 -5.34 -0.49 5.89
C ILE A 35 -6.54 0.06 6.66
N LEU A 36 -6.61 1.38 6.83
CA LEU A 36 -7.70 2.03 7.57
C LEU A 36 -9.06 1.77 6.93
N LEU A 37 -9.15 1.87 5.59
CA LEU A 37 -10.41 1.66 4.89
C LEU A 37 -10.83 0.19 4.94
N ILE A 38 -9.89 -0.76 4.80
CA ILE A 38 -10.17 -2.20 4.94
C ILE A 38 -10.68 -2.53 6.34
N ASP A 39 -10.09 -1.95 7.39
CA ASP A 39 -10.57 -2.10 8.78
C ASP A 39 -12.00 -1.56 8.93
N GLN A 40 -12.29 -0.40 8.34
CA GLN A 40 -13.58 0.25 8.45
C GLN A 40 -14.71 -0.47 7.68
N ILE A 41 -14.48 -0.89 6.44
CA ILE A 41 -15.56 -1.39 5.55
C ILE A 41 -15.44 -2.88 5.22
N GLY A 42 -14.39 -3.53 5.69
CA GLY A 42 -14.07 -4.92 5.38
C GLY A 42 -13.40 -5.08 4.02
N PHE A 43 -12.64 -6.17 3.90
CA PHE A 43 -11.86 -6.47 2.71
C PHE A 43 -12.73 -6.59 1.45
N GLU A 44 -13.88 -7.28 1.51
CA GLU A 44 -14.73 -7.49 0.33
C GLU A 44 -15.22 -6.17 -0.27
N SER A 45 -15.64 -5.24 0.58
CA SER A 45 -16.18 -3.93 0.18
C SER A 45 -15.12 -2.94 -0.30
N PHE A 46 -13.84 -3.18 -0.01
CA PHE A 46 -12.72 -2.32 -0.40
C PHE A 46 -12.49 -2.33 -1.92
N THR A 47 -12.41 -1.14 -2.52
CA THR A 47 -12.07 -0.94 -3.94
C THR A 47 -11.10 0.24 -4.09
N PHE A 48 -10.30 0.24 -5.16
CA PHE A 48 -9.40 1.37 -5.45
C PHE A 48 -10.17 2.66 -5.71
N LYS A 49 -11.38 2.59 -6.28
CA LYS A 49 -12.26 3.74 -6.41
C LYS A 49 -12.55 4.40 -5.06
N LYS A 50 -12.99 3.62 -4.07
CA LYS A 50 -13.30 4.11 -2.72
C LYS A 50 -12.04 4.64 -2.00
N LEU A 51 -10.90 3.98 -2.20
CA LEU A 51 -9.62 4.48 -1.69
C LEU A 51 -9.27 5.83 -2.31
N GLY A 52 -9.41 5.98 -3.63
CA GLY A 52 -9.16 7.22 -4.35
C GLY A 52 -10.01 8.35 -3.78
N GLU A 53 -11.32 8.14 -3.66
CA GLU A 53 -12.25 9.08 -3.04
C GLU A 53 -11.83 9.44 -1.61
N CYS A 54 -11.45 8.46 -0.79
CA CYS A 54 -11.00 8.65 0.59
C CYS A 54 -9.75 9.54 0.70
N ILE A 55 -8.79 9.40 -0.21
CA ILE A 55 -7.52 10.16 -0.17
C ILE A 55 -7.51 11.41 -1.07
N GLY A 56 -8.64 11.76 -1.69
CA GLY A 56 -8.75 12.90 -2.61
C GLY A 56 -7.96 12.70 -3.92
N SER A 57 -7.91 11.48 -4.43
CA SER A 57 -7.22 11.08 -5.66
C SER A 57 -8.18 10.38 -6.63
N ASN A 58 -7.80 10.26 -7.89
CA ASN A 58 -8.49 9.37 -8.82
C ASN A 58 -8.01 7.91 -8.63
N GLU A 59 -8.86 6.97 -9.05
CA GLU A 59 -8.54 5.54 -9.06
C GLU A 59 -7.30 5.23 -9.94
N SER A 60 -7.18 5.90 -11.09
CA SER A 60 -6.07 5.68 -12.03
C SER A 60 -4.70 5.99 -11.42
N SER A 61 -4.61 6.93 -10.47
CA SER A 61 -3.35 7.20 -9.77
C SER A 61 -2.95 6.09 -8.81
N ILE A 62 -3.90 5.29 -8.31
CA ILE A 62 -3.60 4.12 -7.48
C ILE A 62 -3.05 2.99 -8.36
N TYR A 63 -3.60 2.80 -9.56
CA TYR A 63 -3.08 1.84 -10.54
C TYR A 63 -1.63 2.11 -10.98
N ARG A 64 -1.13 3.35 -10.82
CA ARG A 64 0.29 3.67 -11.05
C ARG A 64 1.24 3.04 -10.01
N TYR A 65 0.71 2.57 -8.89
CA TYR A 65 1.47 1.89 -7.82
C TYR A 65 1.17 0.40 -7.77
N PHE A 66 -0.09 0.01 -7.92
CA PHE A 66 -0.52 -1.39 -7.83
C PHE A 66 -1.40 -1.79 -9.00
N GLU A 67 -1.03 -2.84 -9.72
CA GLU A 67 -1.79 -3.33 -10.88
C GLU A 67 -3.16 -3.90 -10.49
N SER A 68 -3.32 -4.32 -9.23
CA SER A 68 -4.58 -4.88 -8.72
C SER A 68 -4.68 -4.77 -7.20
N LYS A 69 -5.92 -4.89 -6.69
CA LYS A 69 -6.19 -5.04 -5.25
C LYS A 69 -5.41 -6.21 -4.64
N HIS A 70 -5.26 -7.32 -5.36
CA HIS A 70 -4.48 -8.47 -4.89
C HIS A 70 -3.00 -8.13 -4.69
N LYS A 71 -2.38 -7.42 -5.63
CA LYS A 71 -0.98 -6.96 -5.52
C LYS A 71 -0.77 -6.02 -4.33
N LEU A 72 -1.70 -5.08 -4.12
CA LEU A 72 -1.71 -4.25 -2.91
C LEU A 72 -1.77 -5.12 -1.65
N MET A 73 -2.63 -6.13 -1.61
CA MET A 73 -2.73 -7.00 -0.43
C MET A 73 -1.46 -7.79 -0.15
N LEU A 74 -0.87 -8.38 -1.20
CA LEU A 74 0.42 -9.07 -1.06
C LEU A 74 1.50 -8.11 -0.57
N TYR A 75 1.51 -6.89 -1.09
CA TYR A 75 2.43 -5.85 -0.62
C TYR A 75 2.23 -5.60 0.87
N LEU A 76 1.01 -5.28 1.31
CA LEU A 76 0.67 -5.03 2.71
C LEU A 76 1.01 -6.22 3.62
N SER A 77 0.71 -7.46 3.20
CA SER A 77 1.01 -8.65 4.00
C SER A 77 2.51 -8.93 4.12
N SER A 78 3.31 -8.55 3.10
CA SER A 78 4.77 -8.74 3.11
C SER A 78 5.50 -7.85 4.11
N TRP A 79 4.82 -6.87 4.72
CA TRP A 79 5.40 -6.06 5.80
C TRP A 79 5.25 -6.70 7.18
N TYR A 80 4.27 -7.60 7.35
CA TYR A 80 3.95 -8.21 8.64
C TYR A 80 4.53 -9.63 8.80
N TRP A 81 5.02 -10.22 7.71
CA TRP A 81 5.58 -11.58 7.63
C TRP A 81 6.93 -11.55 6.92
#